data_AF-A0A4R1EYX2-F1
#
_entry.id   AF-A0A4R1EYX2-F1
#
_cell.length_a   1.000
_cell.length_b   1.000
_cell.length_c   1.000
_cell.angle_alpha   90.00
_cell.angle_beta   90.00
_cell.angle_gamma   90.00
#
_symmetry.space_group_name_H-M   'P 1'
#
loop_
_entity.id
_entity.type
_entity.pdbx_description
1 polymer ?
#
loop_
_entity_poly.entity_id
_entity_poly.type
_entity_poly.pdbx_seq_one_letter_code
_entity_poly.pdbx_strand_id
1 'polypeptide(L)'
;MNFLTMNIYVNAWLDCHNPHISIHNKFDGDLMAFFNSQKVSQLIESGEVSVSDFESSDENTRSELISTLLSFKFSDSMKDEFDKKMGSKTSEKTSQSGNDLVWT
;
A
#
# COMPACT_ATOMS: atom_id res chain seq x y z
N MET A 1 -3.09 -19.42 1.03
CA MET A 1 -1.91 -19.04 1.84
C MET A 1 -2.32 -19.19 3.30
N ASN A 2 -1.59 -19.99 4.10
CA ASN A 2 -1.90 -20.14 5.53
C ASN A 2 -1.29 -18.95 6.30
N PHE A 3 -2.09 -17.91 6.53
CA PHE A 3 -1.66 -16.76 7.35
C PHE A 3 -1.47 -17.12 8.82
N LEU A 4 -1.99 -18.27 9.28
CA LEU A 4 -1.76 -18.85 10.61
C LEU A 4 -0.28 -19.08 10.94
N THR A 5 0.60 -19.16 9.94
CA THR A 5 2.07 -19.23 10.15
C THR A 5 2.77 -17.88 10.15
N MET A 6 2.12 -16.80 9.70
CA MET A 6 2.71 -15.46 9.78
C MET A 6 2.36 -14.87 11.14
N ASN A 7 3.35 -14.87 12.02
CA ASN A 7 3.32 -14.18 13.30
C ASN A 7 3.21 -12.67 12.99
N ILE A 8 2.00 -12.16 12.78
CA ILE A 8 1.70 -10.77 12.40
C ILE A 8 0.84 -10.17 13.48
N TYR A 9 1.01 -8.87 13.73
CA TYR A 9 0.04 -8.08 14.47
C TYR A 9 -0.36 -6.82 13.69
N VAL A 10 -1.60 -6.41 13.89
CA VAL A 10 -2.17 -5.19 13.32
C VAL A 10 -2.30 -4.19 14.46
N ASN A 11 -1.77 -2.99 14.25
CA ASN A 11 -1.96 -1.86 15.14
C ASN A 11 -2.82 -0.83 14.40
N ALA A 12 -4.05 -0.64 14.86
CA ALA A 12 -5.05 0.23 14.26
C ALA A 12 -5.46 1.32 15.26
N TRP A 13 -5.22 2.57 14.89
CA TRP A 13 -5.64 3.75 15.64
C TRP A 13 -6.73 4.42 14.81
N LEU A 14 -7.99 4.15 15.15
CA LEU A 14 -9.13 4.57 14.34
C LEU A 14 -9.91 5.73 14.96
N ASP A 15 -9.98 5.81 16.28
CA ASP A 15 -10.69 6.85 17.03
C ASP A 15 -9.77 8.03 17.39
N CYS A 16 -9.18 8.67 16.38
CA CYS A 16 -8.32 9.84 16.60
C CYS A 16 -8.35 10.81 15.42
N HIS A 17 -7.76 11.99 15.59
CA HIS A 17 -7.73 13.03 14.54
C HIS A 17 -6.98 12.61 13.27
N ASN A 18 -6.03 11.66 13.39
CA ASN A 18 -5.24 11.15 12.27
C ASN A 18 -5.22 9.62 12.31
N PRO A 19 -6.30 8.96 11.87
CA PRO A 19 -6.41 7.51 11.94
C PRO A 19 -5.33 6.85 11.09
N HIS A 20 -4.81 5.72 11.54
CA HIS A 20 -3.81 4.98 10.79
C HIS A 20 -3.84 3.50 11.15
N ILE A 21 -3.40 2.68 10.20
CA ILE A 21 -3.25 1.24 10.37
C ILE A 21 -1.82 0.86 10.02
N SER A 22 -1.20 0.04 10.85
CA SER A 22 0.12 -0.52 10.59
C SER A 22 0.11 -2.04 10.81
N ILE A 23 0.76 -2.76 9.92
CA ILE A 23 0.91 -4.21 9.99
C ILE A 23 2.37 -4.51 10.18
N HIS A 24 2.67 -5.34 11.17
CA HIS A 24 4.02 -5.64 11.58
C HIS A 24 4.26 -7.13 11.65
N ASN A 25 5.46 -7.55 11.28
CA ASN A 25 5.96 -8.88 11.60
C ASN A 25 6.28 -8.94 13.11
N LYS A 26 5.74 -9.92 13.79
CA LYS A 26 5.89 -10.11 15.24
C LYS A 26 7.23 -10.73 15.63
N PHE A 27 7.98 -11.30 14.67
CA PHE A 27 9.30 -11.88 14.95
C PHE A 27 10.38 -10.82 15.15
N ASP A 28 10.45 -9.84 14.25
CA ASP A 28 11.47 -8.78 14.20
C ASP A 28 10.91 -7.38 14.52
N GLY A 29 9.58 -7.21 14.45
CA GLY A 29 8.92 -5.92 14.57
C GLY A 29 8.86 -5.13 13.27
N ASP A 30 9.24 -5.73 12.13
CA ASP A 30 9.35 -5.02 10.86
C ASP A 30 7.97 -4.58 10.35
N LEU A 31 7.92 -3.32 9.92
CA LEU A 31 6.73 -2.72 9.32
C LEU A 31 6.50 -3.30 7.92
N MET A 32 5.46 -4.12 7.78
CA MET A 32 5.08 -4.74 6.52
C MET A 32 4.18 -3.83 5.67
N ALA A 33 3.26 -3.12 6.32
CA ALA A 33 2.35 -2.20 5.63
C ALA A 33 1.95 -1.05 6.54
N PHE A 34 1.75 0.13 5.94
CA PHE A 34 1.25 1.32 6.61
C PHE A 34 0.19 2.01 5.77
N PHE A 35 -0.92 2.37 6.40
CA PHE A 35 -2.05 3.08 5.82
C PHE A 35 -2.25 4.37 6.61
N ASN A 36 -2.13 5.50 5.92
CA ASN A 36 -2.36 6.82 6.49
C ASN A 36 -3.87 7.13 6.60
N SER A 37 -4.20 8.24 7.25
CA SER A 37 -5.60 8.65 7.47
C SER A 37 -6.44 8.68 6.21
N GLN A 38 -5.93 9.23 5.11
CA GLN A 38 -6.68 9.30 3.87
C GLN A 38 -7.05 7.90 3.35
N LYS A 39 -6.09 6.97 3.35
CA LYS A 39 -6.32 5.60 2.88
C LYS A 39 -7.23 4.82 3.84
N VAL A 40 -7.07 5.01 5.15
CA VAL A 40 -7.92 4.37 6.16
C VAL A 40 -9.37 4.85 6.02
N SER A 41 -9.60 6.16 5.91
CA SER A 41 -10.94 6.73 5.68
C SER A 41 -11.55 6.17 4.39
N GLN A 42 -10.77 6.10 3.30
CA GLN A 42 -11.26 5.55 2.04
C GLN A 42 -11.70 4.08 2.20
N LEU A 43 -10.91 3.24 2.87
CA LEU A 43 -11.23 1.82 3.05
C LEU A 43 -12.50 1.59 3.90
N ILE A 44 -12.70 2.43 4.92
CA ILE A 44 -13.89 2.37 5.78
C ILE A 44 -15.12 2.89 5.03
N GLU A 45 -15.01 4.03 4.35
CA GLU A 45 -16.10 4.64 3.58
C GLU A 45 -16.56 3.76 2.42
N SER A 46 -15.64 3.03 1.78
CA SER A 46 -15.98 2.08 0.73
C SER A 46 -16.54 0.75 1.26
N GLY A 47 -16.48 0.51 2.57
CA GLY A 47 -16.92 -0.74 3.20
C GLY A 47 -15.98 -1.92 2.95
N GLU A 48 -14.74 -1.67 2.51
CA GLU A 48 -13.72 -2.70 2.29
C GLU A 48 -13.16 -3.22 3.62
N VAL A 49 -13.24 -2.40 4.66
CA VAL A 49 -12.84 -2.73 6.02
C VAL A 49 -13.88 -2.17 6.99
N SER A 50 -14.39 -3.00 7.90
CA SER A 50 -15.23 -2.53 9.00
C SER A 50 -14.41 -2.32 10.28
N VAL A 51 -14.77 -1.31 11.06
CA VAL A 51 -14.18 -1.08 12.39
C VAL A 51 -14.39 -2.28 13.31
N SER A 52 -15.53 -2.96 13.18
CA SER A 52 -15.85 -4.17 13.94
C SER A 52 -14.88 -5.33 13.69
N ASP A 53 -14.23 -5.36 12.52
CA ASP A 53 -13.34 -6.46 12.15
C ASP A 53 -12.05 -6.43 12.98
N PHE A 54 -11.64 -5.24 13.44
CA PHE A 54 -10.47 -5.05 14.32
C PHE A 54 -10.73 -5.50 15.75
N GLU A 55 -11.99 -5.54 16.18
CA GLU A 55 -12.40 -5.95 17.52
C GLU A 55 -12.77 -7.44 17.60
N SER A 56 -12.91 -8.11 16.44
CA SER A 56 -13.31 -9.50 16.37
C SER A 56 -12.28 -10.43 17.01
N SER A 57 -12.75 -11.32 17.89
CA SER A 57 -11.97 -12.44 18.41
C SER A 57 -11.91 -13.63 17.46
N ASP A 58 -12.71 -13.62 16.39
CA ASP A 58 -12.73 -14.70 15.40
C ASP A 58 -11.46 -14.70 14.54
N GLU A 59 -10.79 -15.85 14.48
CA GLU A 59 -9.53 -15.98 13.75
C GLU A 59 -9.71 -15.84 12.23
N ASN A 60 -10.87 -16.26 11.69
CA ASN A 60 -11.12 -16.14 10.26
C ASN A 60 -11.33 -14.68 9.88
N THR A 61 -12.15 -13.93 10.64
CA THR A 61 -12.32 -12.48 10.44
C THR A 61 -10.99 -11.75 10.51
N ARG A 62 -10.15 -12.04 11.51
CA ARG A 62 -8.82 -11.42 11.64
C ARG A 62 -7.90 -11.77 10.49
N SER A 63 -7.89 -13.03 10.05
CA SER A 63 -7.07 -13.47 8.91
C SER A 63 -7.53 -12.81 7.61
N GLU A 64 -8.84 -12.68 7.42
CA GLU A 64 -9.43 -12.02 6.26
C GLU A 64 -9.05 -10.53 6.25
N LEU A 65 -9.22 -9.83 7.37
CA LEU A 65 -8.78 -8.44 7.53
C LEU A 65 -7.31 -8.24 7.16
N ILE A 66 -6.41 -9.07 7.70
CA ILE A 66 -4.97 -9.00 7.40
C ILE A 66 -4.73 -9.23 5.90
N SER A 67 -5.38 -10.25 5.32
CA SER A 67 -5.24 -10.58 3.90
C SER A 67 -5.74 -9.44 3.00
N THR A 68 -6.86 -8.83 3.35
CA THR A 68 -7.44 -7.69 2.63
C THR A 68 -6.50 -6.48 2.67
N LEU A 69 -6.02 -6.10 3.86
CA LEU A 69 -5.09 -4.99 4.00
C LEU A 69 -3.79 -5.23 3.22
N LEU A 70 -3.17 -6.41 3.35
CA LEU A 70 -1.96 -6.74 2.60
C LEU A 70 -2.20 -6.70 1.08
N SER A 71 -3.35 -7.22 0.61
CA SER A 71 -3.73 -7.16 -0.80
C SER A 71 -3.79 -5.73 -1.32
N PHE A 72 -4.37 -4.80 -0.55
CA PHE A 72 -4.35 -3.38 -0.90
C PHE A 72 -2.94 -2.83 -1.00
N LYS A 73 -2.06 -3.15 -0.04
CA LYS A 73 -0.68 -2.68 -0.07
C LYS A 73 0.08 -3.20 -1.29
N PHE A 74 -0.10 -4.47 -1.65
CA PHE A 74 0.50 -5.05 -2.85
C PHE A 74 -0.06 -4.42 -4.13
N SER A 75 -1.37 -4.19 -4.19
CA SER A 75 -2.01 -3.53 -5.34
C SER A 75 -1.48 -2.10 -5.53
N ASP A 76 -1.36 -1.32 -4.45
CA ASP A 76 -0.79 0.02 -4.51
C ASP A 76 0.67 -0.03 -4.99
N SER A 77 1.47 -0.96 -4.47
CA SER A 77 2.86 -1.14 -4.91
C SER A 77 2.98 -1.56 -6.39
N MET A 78 2.09 -2.41 -6.89
CA MET A 78 2.07 -2.80 -8.30
C MET A 78 1.68 -1.64 -9.20
N LYS A 79 0.72 -0.82 -8.77
CA LYS A 79 0.32 0.39 -9.48
C LYS A 79 1.48 1.37 -9.58
N ASP A 80 2.18 1.62 -8.47
CA ASP A 80 3.36 2.49 -8.44
C ASP A 80 4.47 1.97 -9.37
N GLU A 81 4.72 0.65 -9.38
CA GLU A 81 5.71 0.04 -10.28
C GLU A 81 5.30 0.17 -11.75
N PHE A 82 4.02 -0.04 -12.05
CA PHE A 82 3.48 0.09 -13.39
C PHE A 82 3.56 1.53 -13.90
N ASP A 83 3.14 2.50 -13.08
CA ASP A 83 3.18 3.93 -13.39
C ASP A 83 4.63 4.38 -13.60
N LYS A 84 5.59 3.87 -12.81
CA LYS A 84 7.02 4.11 -13.02
C LYS A 84 7.50 3.57 -14.37
N LYS A 85 7.15 2.33 -14.72
CA LYS A 85 7.55 1.72 -16.01
C LYS A 85 6.95 2.43 -17.22
N MET A 86 5.74 2.95 -17.10
CA MET A 86 5.06 3.68 -18.18
C MET A 86 5.53 5.14 -18.27
N GLY A 87 5.77 5.82 -17.14
CA GLY A 87 6.32 7.16 -17.08
C GLY A 87 7.75 7.25 -17.63
N SER A 88 8.56 6.21 -17.45
CA SER A 88 9.93 6.14 -18.01
C SER A 88 9.99 6.01 -19.54
N LYS A 89 8.88 5.73 -20.26
CA LYS A 89 8.89 5.62 -21.72
C LYS A 89 8.72 6.95 -22.47
N THR A 90 8.49 8.05 -21.75
CA THR A 90 8.19 9.36 -22.37
C THR A 90 9.37 10.34 -22.45
N SER A 91 10.57 9.94 -22.01
CA SER A 91 11.74 10.85 -21.97
C SER A 91 12.94 10.44 -22.83
N GLU A 92 12.81 9.48 -23.75
CA GLU A 92 13.87 9.09 -24.70
C GLU A 92 13.41 9.24 -26.15
N LYS A 93 13.08 10.47 -26.58
CA LYS A 93 12.96 10.77 -28.03
C LYS A 93 13.04 12.26 -28.39
N THR A 94 14.09 12.96 -27.95
CA THR A 94 14.54 14.20 -28.63
C THR A 94 15.96 14.56 -28.20
N SER A 95 16.97 13.85 -28.73
CA SER A 95 18.35 14.35 -28.78
C SER A 95 19.17 13.49 -29.75
N GLN A 96 18.91 13.62 -31.05
CA GLN A 96 19.95 13.48 -32.08
C GLN A 96 19.42 13.87 -33.47
N SER A 97 19.97 14.96 -34.01
CA SER A 97 20.12 15.37 -35.43
C SER A 97 19.94 16.89 -35.52
N GLY A 98 20.90 17.74 -35.88
CA GLY A 98 22.25 17.51 -36.40
C GLY A 98 23.01 18.84 -36.42
N ASN A 99 24.33 18.75 -36.61
CA ASN A 99 25.22 19.86 -36.96
C ASN A 99 24.69 20.64 -38.16
N ASP A 100 24.81 21.98 -38.15
CA ASP A 100 25.70 22.66 -39.10
C ASP A 100 25.72 24.20 -38.95
N LEU A 101 26.95 24.69 -38.83
CA LEU A 101 27.54 25.89 -39.43
C LEU A 101 27.30 27.31 -38.88
N VAL A 102 28.46 27.97 -38.77
CA VAL A 102 28.83 29.33 -38.37
C VAL A 102 28.39 30.39 -39.39
N TRP A 103 28.23 31.63 -38.91
CA TRP A 103 28.64 32.94 -39.47
C TRP A 103 27.55 34.02 -39.33
N THR A 104 27.76 34.99 -38.45
CA THR A 104 27.96 36.43 -38.78
C THR A 104 28.41 37.21 -37.56
#